data_AF-A0AAW6HR20-F1
#
_entry.id   AF-A0AAW6HR20-F1
#
_cell.length_a   1.000
_cell.length_b   1.000
_cell.length_c   1.000
_cell.angle_alpha   90.00
_cell.angle_beta   90.00
_cell.angle_gamma   90.00
#
_symmetry.space_group_name_H-M   'P 1'
#
loop_
_entity.id
_entity.type
_entity.pdbx_description
1 polymer ?
#
loop_
_entity_poly.entity_id
_entity_poly.type
_entity_poly.pdbx_seq_one_letter_code
_entity_poly.pdbx_strand_id
1 'polypeptide(L)'
;MFKTTTKLFLVISSFLFCSSFVASCYDSKKDEALTLRLDLKIDHDSNSVLPNYLKKLADKVTEKTNKKVNVVSSLTSDGNTSVDRVKSNLTDLAFVSSSSIKKSDVQTVPKLQTLTRAFKYDNSPDFYEANTLGDKAKKTSDLFNEIAYKDWTDQNRMWDGNKYEYFYGPANDLISFYRGMILIGGDETTLMGIKKAWTEKNWDAFSAFGIGGGKMSSNGKYIYPMNLLKKHFNNKSLTIPNYQSVKGREIGNNKEVHIVFDDMNSFAWTQNKNKTTPYYTFDVSKPEEKVEILYFTDPALYDIGIFNNRLPSDIINALSESIVELAKNNEDPYGPTVGYNGYRVINDANTEVYQFQDKAKVN
;
A
#
# COMPACT_ATOMS: atom_id res chain seq x y z
N MET A 1 -5.73 55.80 -79.81
CA MET A 1 -4.87 56.45 -78.79
C MET A 1 -3.62 55.60 -78.63
N PHE A 2 -2.46 56.22 -78.86
CA PHE A 2 -1.04 55.88 -78.55
C PHE A 2 -0.68 54.40 -78.26
N LYS A 3 0.18 53.74 -79.08
CA LYS A 3 1.67 53.74 -79.00
C LYS A 3 2.14 53.34 -77.58
N THR A 4 3.05 52.39 -77.33
CA THR A 4 4.31 52.08 -78.02
C THR A 4 4.97 50.82 -77.42
N THR A 5 5.96 50.35 -78.17
CA THR A 5 6.94 49.26 -78.05
C THR A 5 7.84 49.17 -76.80
N THR A 6 8.68 48.10 -76.81
CA THR A 6 10.06 47.95 -76.27
C THR A 6 10.21 47.60 -74.77
N LYS A 7 11.12 46.74 -74.29
CA LYS A 7 12.41 46.22 -74.80
C LYS A 7 12.81 44.92 -74.07
N LEU A 8 13.62 44.13 -74.78
CA LEU A 8 14.50 43.05 -74.37
C LEU A 8 15.45 43.43 -73.21
N PHE A 9 15.74 42.50 -72.29
CA PHE A 9 17.07 42.38 -71.68
C PHE A 9 17.43 40.93 -71.41
N LEU A 10 18.63 40.58 -71.85
CA LEU A 10 19.29 39.29 -71.80
C LEU A 10 20.47 39.47 -70.84
N VAL A 11 20.59 38.64 -69.80
CA VAL A 11 21.83 38.54 -69.02
C VAL A 11 22.19 37.07 -68.85
N ILE A 12 23.29 36.73 -69.49
CA ILE A 12 24.12 35.55 -69.35
C ILE A 12 24.90 35.69 -68.04
N SER A 13 25.02 34.63 -67.22
CA SER A 13 26.32 34.28 -66.60
C SER A 13 26.26 32.91 -65.91
N SER A 14 27.13 32.03 -66.37
CA SER A 14 27.47 30.71 -65.82
C SER A 14 28.50 30.86 -64.70
N PHE A 15 28.39 30.10 -63.59
CA PHE A 15 29.54 29.66 -62.75
C PHE A 15 29.02 28.49 -61.87
N LEU A 16 29.33 27.23 -62.22
CA LEU A 16 30.49 26.43 -61.79
C LEU A 16 30.47 26.02 -60.29
N PHE A 17 30.25 24.72 -60.10
CA PHE A 17 30.88 23.79 -59.16
C PHE A 17 31.42 24.32 -57.83
N CYS A 18 30.86 23.81 -56.73
CA CYS A 18 31.65 23.47 -55.55
C CYS A 18 31.14 22.17 -54.91
N SER A 19 32.07 21.24 -54.80
CA SER A 19 32.02 19.91 -54.20
C SER A 19 31.52 19.90 -52.76
N SER A 20 30.51 19.09 -52.49
CA SER A 20 30.09 18.74 -51.13
C SER A 20 31.06 17.70 -50.56
N PHE A 21 31.97 18.14 -49.69
CA PHE A 21 32.69 17.27 -48.78
C PHE A 21 31.67 16.66 -47.80
N VAL A 22 31.56 15.32 -47.82
CA VAL A 22 30.83 14.55 -46.82
C VAL A 22 31.70 14.52 -45.57
N ALA A 23 31.49 15.48 -44.67
CA ALA A 23 31.99 15.39 -43.30
C ALA A 23 31.12 14.37 -42.55
N SER A 24 31.68 13.17 -42.32
CA SER A 24 31.18 12.22 -41.34
C SER A 24 31.33 12.84 -39.96
N CYS A 25 30.29 13.51 -39.48
CA CYS A 25 30.15 13.85 -38.07
C CYS A 25 29.86 12.55 -37.32
N TYR A 26 30.91 11.98 -36.73
CA TYR A 26 30.81 11.03 -35.64
C TYR A 26 30.22 11.79 -34.45
N ASP A 27 28.89 11.72 -34.32
CA ASP A 27 28.14 12.36 -33.25
C ASP A 27 28.47 11.65 -31.94
N SER A 28 29.40 12.22 -31.17
CA SER A 28 29.63 11.82 -29.79
C SER A 28 28.38 12.20 -28.99
N LYS A 29 27.40 11.28 -28.93
CA LYS A 29 26.29 11.38 -27.98
C LYS A 29 26.90 11.62 -26.61
N LYS A 30 26.74 12.83 -26.09
CA LYS A 30 26.99 13.14 -24.69
C LYS A 30 26.23 12.09 -23.88
N ASP A 31 26.91 11.39 -22.97
CA ASP A 31 26.30 10.51 -21.98
C ASP A 31 25.30 11.32 -21.14
N GLU A 32 24.08 11.42 -21.64
CA GLU A 32 22.98 12.09 -20.96
C GLU A 32 22.57 11.20 -19.78
N ALA A 33 22.57 11.77 -18.57
CA ALA A 33 22.25 11.02 -17.37
C ALA A 33 20.84 10.43 -17.46
N LEU A 34 20.71 9.14 -17.22
CA LEU A 34 19.41 8.47 -17.14
C LEU A 34 18.63 9.03 -15.94
N THR A 35 17.48 9.65 -16.19
CA THR A 35 16.62 10.15 -15.12
C THR A 35 15.49 9.17 -14.84
N LEU A 36 15.45 8.66 -13.60
CA LEU A 36 14.38 7.79 -13.09
C LEU A 36 13.39 8.60 -12.25
N ARG A 37 12.11 8.48 -12.56
CA ARG A 37 11.01 9.19 -11.90
C ARG A 37 10.25 8.25 -10.98
N LEU A 38 10.33 8.46 -9.67
CA LEU A 38 9.62 7.66 -8.68
C LEU A 38 8.35 8.38 -8.22
N ASP A 39 7.27 7.64 -8.00
CA ASP A 39 6.08 8.16 -7.33
C ASP A 39 5.98 7.51 -5.95
N LEU A 40 6.19 8.32 -4.92
CA LEU A 40 6.33 7.89 -3.54
C LEU A 40 5.13 8.37 -2.71
N LYS A 41 4.72 7.57 -1.72
CA LYS A 41 3.66 7.95 -0.79
C LYS A 41 4.09 9.13 0.08
N ILE A 42 3.16 10.06 0.29
CA ILE A 42 3.30 11.16 1.25
C ILE A 42 3.19 10.60 2.67
N ASP A 43 4.16 10.94 3.51
CA ASP A 43 4.04 10.90 4.96
C ASP A 43 4.66 12.17 5.59
N HIS A 44 4.22 12.54 6.79
CA HIS A 44 4.63 13.79 7.44
C HIS A 44 6.15 13.92 7.61
N ASP A 45 6.85 12.80 7.82
CA ASP A 45 8.29 12.78 8.04
C ASP A 45 9.10 12.49 6.77
N SER A 46 8.46 11.96 5.72
CA SER A 46 9.15 11.51 4.49
C SER A 46 9.89 12.65 3.78
N ASN A 47 9.34 13.87 3.80
CA ASN A 47 9.89 15.00 3.05
C ASN A 47 11.33 15.36 3.46
N SER A 48 11.66 15.20 4.74
CA SER A 48 12.98 15.56 5.27
C SER A 48 14.08 14.56 4.85
N VAL A 49 13.71 13.29 4.62
CA VAL A 49 14.67 12.20 4.35
C VAL A 49 14.84 11.90 2.86
N LEU A 50 13.88 12.30 2.03
CA LEU A 50 13.84 11.98 0.60
C LEU A 50 15.09 12.41 -0.18
N PRO A 51 15.62 13.65 -0.06
CA PRO A 51 16.78 14.05 -0.87
C PRO A 51 18.00 13.14 -0.68
N ASN A 52 18.26 12.70 0.57
CA ASN A 52 19.35 11.79 0.88
C ASN A 52 19.07 10.38 0.34
N TYR A 53 17.84 9.88 0.53
CA TYR A 53 17.42 8.58 0.01
C TYR A 53 17.55 8.49 -1.52
N LEU A 54 17.02 9.47 -2.25
CA LEU A 54 17.05 9.49 -3.72
C LEU A 54 18.50 9.57 -4.24
N LYS A 55 19.37 10.32 -3.56
CA LYS A 55 20.79 10.37 -3.91
C LYS A 55 21.47 9.01 -3.73
N LYS A 56 21.33 8.37 -2.56
CA LYS A 56 21.91 7.04 -2.31
C LYS A 56 21.40 6.00 -3.31
N LEU A 57 20.11 6.08 -3.65
CA LEU A 57 19.50 5.21 -4.65
C LEU A 57 20.12 5.45 -6.03
N ALA A 58 20.27 6.71 -6.44
CA ALA A 58 20.92 7.06 -7.71
C ALA A 58 22.37 6.55 -7.78
N ASP A 59 23.14 6.69 -6.70
CA ASP A 59 24.53 6.24 -6.60
C ASP A 59 24.61 4.70 -6.77
N LYS A 60 23.79 3.93 -6.03
CA LYS A 60 23.78 2.45 -6.15
C LYS A 60 23.34 1.96 -7.53
N VAL A 61 22.35 2.61 -8.16
CA VAL A 61 21.95 2.22 -9.53
C VAL A 61 23.05 2.58 -10.53
N THR A 62 23.73 3.72 -10.34
CA THR A 62 24.89 4.10 -11.16
C THR A 62 25.98 3.04 -11.09
N GLU A 63 26.33 2.58 -9.88
CA GLU A 63 27.31 1.51 -9.65
C GLU A 63 26.93 0.20 -10.36
N LYS A 64 25.66 -0.21 -10.31
CA LYS A 64 25.20 -1.48 -10.91
C LYS A 64 25.10 -1.43 -12.43
N THR A 65 24.85 -0.25 -13.00
CA THR A 65 24.59 -0.09 -14.44
C THR A 65 25.75 0.50 -15.24
N ASN A 66 26.76 1.06 -14.57
CA ASN A 66 27.82 1.89 -15.19
C ASN A 66 27.28 3.05 -16.03
N LYS A 67 26.08 3.55 -15.70
CA LYS A 67 25.43 4.71 -16.35
C LYS A 67 25.19 5.75 -15.29
N LYS A 68 25.44 7.02 -15.60
CA LYS A 68 25.08 8.12 -14.69
C LYS A 68 23.56 8.16 -14.51
N VAL A 69 23.09 7.96 -13.28
CA VAL A 69 21.65 7.99 -12.94
C VAL A 69 21.33 9.20 -12.08
N ASN A 70 20.19 9.84 -12.37
CA ASN A 70 19.54 10.80 -11.49
C ASN A 70 18.18 10.20 -11.07
N VAL A 71 17.82 10.32 -9.80
CA VAL A 71 16.50 9.91 -9.32
C VAL A 71 15.73 11.14 -8.85
N VAL A 72 14.51 11.31 -9.36
CA VAL A 72 13.58 12.37 -8.94
C VAL A 72 12.29 11.74 -8.45
N SER A 73 11.60 12.39 -7.51
CA SER A 73 10.33 11.89 -6.98
C SER A 73 9.18 12.87 -7.19
N SER A 74 7.99 12.32 -7.46
CA SER A 74 6.72 12.96 -7.12
C SER A 74 6.16 12.34 -5.85
N LEU A 75 5.30 13.10 -5.18
CA LEU A 75 4.61 12.66 -3.99
C LEU A 75 3.11 12.56 -4.26
N THR A 76 2.52 11.43 -3.89
CA THR A 76 1.10 11.12 -4.09
C THR A 76 0.51 10.51 -2.83
N SER A 77 -0.79 10.72 -2.60
CA SER A 77 -1.55 10.04 -1.55
C SER A 77 -2.52 8.99 -2.11
N ASP A 78 -2.70 8.94 -3.44
CA ASP A 78 -3.63 8.03 -4.09
C ASP A 78 -2.89 7.01 -4.98
N GLY A 79 -3.00 5.74 -4.60
CA GLY A 79 -2.35 4.63 -5.31
C GLY A 79 -2.92 4.40 -6.72
N ASN A 80 -4.19 4.73 -6.98
CA ASN A 80 -4.76 4.57 -8.33
C ASN A 80 -4.16 5.60 -9.29
N THR A 81 -4.04 6.86 -8.85
CA THR A 81 -3.31 7.90 -9.59
C THR A 81 -1.88 7.45 -9.92
N SER A 82 -1.20 6.76 -9.00
CA SER A 82 0.15 6.23 -9.26
C SER A 82 0.19 5.13 -10.33
N VAL A 83 -0.78 4.21 -10.33
CA VAL A 83 -0.90 3.19 -11.39
C VAL A 83 -1.06 3.87 -12.75
N ASP A 84 -1.94 4.85 -12.86
CA ASP A 84 -2.21 5.55 -14.12
C ASP A 84 -0.99 6.36 -14.61
N ARG A 85 -0.23 6.97 -13.68
CA ARG A 85 1.03 7.67 -13.99
C ARG A 85 2.10 6.72 -14.50
N VAL A 86 2.22 5.53 -13.93
CA VAL A 86 3.12 4.48 -14.44
C VAL A 86 2.64 4.08 -15.84
N LYS A 87 1.37 3.72 -16.05
CA LYS A 87 0.84 3.33 -17.37
C LYS A 87 1.01 4.40 -18.45
N SER A 88 0.96 5.68 -18.06
CA SER A 88 1.05 6.83 -18.98
C SER A 88 2.48 7.36 -19.18
N ASN A 89 3.51 6.61 -18.79
CA ASN A 89 4.93 6.98 -18.90
C ASN A 89 5.35 8.25 -18.13
N LEU A 90 4.52 8.73 -17.19
CA LEU A 90 4.83 9.91 -16.37
C LEU A 90 5.81 9.57 -15.24
N THR A 91 5.74 8.34 -14.75
CA THR A 91 6.58 7.77 -13.68
C THR A 91 7.19 6.44 -14.13
N ASP A 92 8.38 6.15 -13.62
CA ASP A 92 9.16 4.93 -13.88
C ASP A 92 8.90 3.83 -12.85
N LEU A 93 8.69 4.19 -11.57
CA LEU A 93 8.39 3.28 -10.47
C LEU A 93 7.36 3.93 -9.53
N ALA A 94 6.34 3.17 -9.13
CA ALA A 94 5.45 3.53 -8.02
C ALA A 94 5.19 2.35 -7.09
N PHE A 95 5.03 2.63 -5.79
CA PHE A 95 4.51 1.65 -4.82
C PHE A 95 3.00 1.80 -4.68
N VAL A 96 2.27 0.76 -5.05
CA VAL A 96 0.80 0.79 -5.11
C VAL A 96 0.22 -0.37 -4.31
N SER A 97 -1.03 -0.22 -3.88
CA SER A 97 -1.76 -1.32 -3.25
C SER A 97 -1.81 -2.50 -4.21
N SER A 98 -1.58 -3.71 -3.70
CA SER A 98 -1.60 -4.92 -4.52
C SER A 98 -2.92 -5.06 -5.29
N SER A 99 -4.06 -4.73 -4.68
CA SER A 99 -5.39 -4.78 -5.32
C SER A 99 -5.56 -3.86 -6.54
N SER A 100 -4.70 -2.84 -6.70
CA SER A 100 -4.77 -1.95 -7.86
C SER A 100 -4.07 -2.52 -9.09
N ILE A 101 -3.35 -3.64 -8.94
CA ILE A 101 -2.58 -4.28 -10.01
C ILE A 101 -3.41 -5.39 -10.65
N LYS A 102 -3.58 -5.32 -11.98
CA LYS A 102 -4.30 -6.33 -12.74
C LYS A 102 -3.34 -7.08 -13.66
N LYS A 103 -3.55 -8.40 -13.83
CA LYS A 103 -2.77 -9.22 -14.77
C LYS A 103 -2.86 -8.73 -16.22
N SER A 104 -3.94 -8.05 -16.57
CA SER A 104 -4.14 -7.45 -17.90
C SER A 104 -3.31 -6.17 -18.14
N ASP A 105 -2.67 -5.61 -17.12
CA ASP A 105 -1.95 -4.34 -17.20
C ASP A 105 -0.55 -4.49 -17.80
N VAL A 106 -0.50 -4.72 -19.11
CA VAL A 106 0.74 -4.99 -19.88
C VAL A 106 1.74 -3.83 -19.88
N GLN A 107 1.32 -2.61 -19.54
CA GLN A 107 2.19 -1.43 -19.43
C GLN A 107 3.02 -1.41 -18.15
N THR A 108 2.74 -2.32 -17.21
CA THR A 108 3.39 -2.36 -15.90
C THR A 108 4.13 -3.66 -15.67
N VAL A 109 5.22 -3.59 -14.92
CA VAL A 109 6.02 -4.74 -14.49
C VAL A 109 6.10 -4.76 -12.96
N PRO A 110 5.33 -5.62 -12.27
CA PRO A 110 5.49 -5.82 -10.83
C PRO A 110 6.85 -6.45 -10.53
N LYS A 111 7.68 -5.79 -9.71
CA LYS A 111 9.04 -6.28 -9.44
C LYS A 111 9.52 -6.18 -8.00
N LEU A 112 8.93 -5.31 -7.19
CA LEU A 112 9.30 -5.17 -5.78
C LEU A 112 8.10 -5.48 -4.90
N GLN A 113 8.25 -6.42 -3.98
CA GLN A 113 7.30 -6.62 -2.89
C GLN A 113 7.81 -5.85 -1.67
N THR A 114 7.01 -4.91 -1.15
CA THR A 114 7.29 -4.29 0.14
C THR A 114 7.02 -5.30 1.25
N LEU A 115 7.79 -5.19 2.33
CA LEU A 115 7.67 -6.03 3.52
C LEU A 115 7.39 -5.15 4.73
N THR A 116 6.62 -5.66 5.67
CA THR A 116 6.34 -5.02 6.95
C THR A 116 6.66 -6.01 8.07
N ARG A 117 6.90 -5.50 9.27
CA ARG A 117 7.16 -6.35 10.43
C ARG A 117 5.90 -7.12 10.83
N ALA A 118 6.05 -8.41 11.09
CA ALA A 118 4.96 -9.27 11.50
C ALA A 118 4.39 -8.85 12.87
N PHE A 119 3.08 -9.06 13.04
CA PHE A 119 2.47 -9.08 14.37
C PHE A 119 2.74 -10.42 15.05
N LYS A 120 2.84 -10.44 16.39
CA LYS A 120 3.19 -11.63 17.19
C LYS A 120 2.43 -12.91 16.82
N TYR A 121 1.17 -12.78 16.40
CA TYR A 121 0.28 -13.91 16.12
C TYR A 121 -0.13 -14.02 14.64
N ASP A 122 0.52 -13.30 13.74
CA ASP A 122 0.23 -13.36 12.30
C ASP A 122 1.49 -13.13 11.46
N ASN A 123 2.38 -14.12 11.46
CA ASN A 123 3.65 -14.09 10.73
C ASN A 123 3.69 -15.03 9.50
N SER A 124 2.58 -15.69 9.19
CA SER A 124 2.46 -16.57 8.03
C SER A 124 1.09 -16.41 7.39
N PRO A 125 1.01 -16.31 6.04
CA PRO A 125 -0.25 -16.12 5.36
C PRO A 125 -1.07 -17.42 5.40
N ASP A 126 -2.28 -17.30 5.88
CA ASP A 126 -3.32 -18.32 5.89
C ASP A 126 -4.66 -17.69 5.54
N PHE A 127 -5.57 -18.51 5.05
CA PHE A 127 -6.85 -18.08 4.49
C PHE A 127 -7.99 -18.62 5.36
N TYR A 128 -9.19 -18.09 5.15
CA TYR A 128 -10.40 -18.45 5.87
C TYR A 128 -10.61 -19.97 5.94
N GLU A 129 -10.28 -20.68 4.86
CA GLU A 129 -10.43 -22.13 4.73
C GLU A 129 -9.49 -22.93 5.66
N ALA A 130 -8.42 -22.32 6.20
CA ALA A 130 -7.53 -22.95 7.17
C ALA A 130 -8.10 -22.96 8.61
N ASN A 131 -9.17 -22.21 8.86
CA ASN A 131 -9.84 -22.10 10.16
C ASN A 131 -8.94 -21.66 11.35
N THR A 132 -7.89 -20.89 11.06
CA THR A 132 -6.92 -20.37 12.04
C THR A 132 -7.13 -18.89 12.37
N LEU A 133 -7.84 -18.15 11.52
CA LEU A 133 -7.98 -16.70 11.61
C LEU A 133 -8.75 -16.24 12.86
N GLY A 134 -9.72 -17.03 13.31
CA GLY A 134 -10.44 -16.77 14.56
C GLY A 134 -9.54 -16.92 15.79
N ASP A 135 -8.68 -17.95 15.82
CA ASP A 135 -7.74 -18.16 16.91
C ASP A 135 -6.67 -17.06 16.96
N LYS A 136 -6.18 -16.62 15.80
CA LYS A 136 -5.27 -15.47 15.69
C LYS A 136 -5.92 -14.18 16.21
N ALA A 137 -7.17 -13.94 15.81
CA ALA A 137 -7.95 -12.79 16.28
C ALA A 137 -8.15 -12.86 17.80
N LYS A 138 -8.50 -14.02 18.35
CA LYS A 138 -8.64 -14.23 19.79
C LYS A 138 -7.34 -13.95 20.54
N LYS A 139 -6.21 -14.55 20.15
CA LYS A 139 -4.90 -14.33 20.82
C LYS A 139 -4.51 -12.86 20.79
N THR A 140 -4.80 -12.18 19.68
CA THR A 140 -4.52 -10.75 19.55
C THR A 140 -5.48 -9.90 20.39
N SER A 141 -6.76 -10.28 20.46
CA SER A 141 -7.76 -9.64 21.31
C SER A 141 -7.44 -9.79 22.78
N ASP A 142 -6.94 -10.95 23.20
CA ASP A 142 -6.49 -11.21 24.56
C ASP A 142 -5.30 -10.29 24.90
N LEU A 143 -4.28 -10.22 24.01
CA LEU A 143 -3.13 -9.32 24.16
C LEU A 143 -3.51 -7.83 24.19
N PHE A 144 -4.47 -7.43 23.34
CA PHE A 144 -5.03 -6.08 23.29
C PHE A 144 -5.74 -5.73 24.62
N ASN A 145 -6.49 -6.66 25.19
CA ASN A 145 -7.28 -6.46 26.39
C ASN A 145 -6.56 -6.76 27.72
N GLU A 146 -5.28 -7.17 27.70
CA GLU A 146 -4.47 -7.33 28.94
C GLU A 146 -4.47 -6.07 29.81
N ILE A 147 -4.47 -4.91 29.16
CA ILE A 147 -4.69 -3.60 29.76
C ILE A 147 -5.66 -2.88 28.82
N ALA A 148 -6.71 -2.27 29.35
CA ALA A 148 -7.64 -1.49 28.54
C ALA A 148 -6.88 -0.40 27.75
N TYR A 149 -7.23 -0.19 26.48
CA TYR A 149 -6.51 0.74 25.60
C TYR A 149 -6.35 2.14 26.21
N LYS A 150 -7.38 2.64 26.90
CA LYS A 150 -7.36 3.94 27.61
C LYS A 150 -6.21 4.06 28.64
N ASP A 151 -5.77 2.94 29.20
CA ASP A 151 -4.72 2.83 30.23
C ASP A 151 -3.34 2.47 29.65
N TRP A 152 -3.23 2.39 28.33
CA TRP A 152 -1.93 2.27 27.67
C TRP A 152 -1.12 3.56 27.86
N THR A 153 0.17 3.36 28.11
CA THR A 153 1.19 4.41 28.18
C THR A 153 2.29 4.08 27.19
N ASP A 154 3.07 5.09 26.81
CA ASP A 154 4.21 4.90 25.93
C ASP A 154 5.21 3.88 26.52
N GLN A 155 5.36 3.84 27.86
CA GLN A 155 6.24 2.88 28.53
C GLN A 155 5.69 1.44 28.55
N ASN A 156 4.42 1.24 28.93
CA ASN A 156 3.87 -0.12 29.12
C ASN A 156 3.49 -0.83 27.81
N ARG A 157 3.43 -0.08 26.70
CA ARG A 157 3.20 -0.63 25.35
C ARG A 157 4.35 -0.35 24.39
N MET A 158 5.44 0.24 24.88
CA MET A 158 6.67 0.48 24.13
C MET A 158 6.41 1.30 22.86
N TRP A 159 5.83 2.50 23.02
CA TRP A 159 5.66 3.45 21.92
C TRP A 159 7.01 3.97 21.45
N ASP A 160 7.35 3.76 20.18
CA ASP A 160 8.64 4.17 19.60
C ASP A 160 8.59 5.53 18.88
N GLY A 161 7.44 6.22 18.93
CA GLY A 161 7.15 7.41 18.13
C GLY A 161 6.15 7.16 17.01
N ASN A 162 6.04 5.92 16.52
CA ASN A 162 5.22 5.51 15.38
C ASN A 162 4.26 4.36 15.69
N LYS A 163 4.67 3.44 16.58
CA LYS A 163 3.93 2.24 16.92
C LYS A 163 4.25 1.72 18.32
N TYR A 164 3.33 0.93 18.85
CA TYR A 164 3.48 0.13 20.05
C TYR A 164 4.21 -1.17 19.71
N GLU A 165 5.51 -1.20 19.98
CA GLU A 165 6.39 -2.35 19.74
C GLU A 165 5.90 -3.63 20.41
N TYR A 166 5.09 -3.51 21.47
CA TYR A 166 4.50 -4.63 22.20
C TYR A 166 3.70 -5.62 21.34
N PHE A 167 3.12 -5.19 20.22
CA PHE A 167 2.28 -6.05 19.38
C PHE A 167 3.06 -6.76 18.26
N TYR A 168 4.30 -6.36 18.00
CA TYR A 168 5.09 -6.85 16.88
C TYR A 168 5.98 -8.03 17.29
N GLY A 169 6.24 -8.92 16.34
CA GLY A 169 7.22 -10.00 16.46
C GLY A 169 8.66 -9.47 16.44
N PRO A 170 9.68 -10.32 16.29
CA PRO A 170 11.06 -9.89 16.11
C PRO A 170 11.22 -8.90 14.95
N ALA A 171 12.18 -7.97 15.03
CA ALA A 171 12.38 -6.93 14.00
C ALA A 171 12.73 -7.49 12.61
N ASN A 172 13.35 -8.66 12.56
CA ASN A 172 13.71 -9.37 11.34
C ASN A 172 12.60 -10.32 10.82
N ASP A 173 11.49 -10.45 11.54
CA ASP A 173 10.32 -11.21 11.08
C ASP A 173 9.49 -10.33 10.15
N LEU A 174 9.86 -10.33 8.87
CA LEU A 174 9.25 -9.50 7.84
C LEU A 174 8.31 -10.33 6.96
N ILE A 175 7.08 -9.83 6.82
CA ILE A 175 6.02 -10.44 6.01
C ILE A 175 5.62 -9.54 4.86
N SER A 176 5.06 -10.13 3.81
CA SER A 176 4.60 -9.43 2.61
C SER A 176 3.09 -9.25 2.55
N PHE A 177 2.38 -9.40 3.67
CA PHE A 177 0.92 -9.36 3.68
C PHE A 177 0.37 -8.58 4.88
N TYR A 178 -0.88 -8.16 4.76
CA TYR A 178 -1.68 -7.56 5.82
C TYR A 178 -3.13 -8.05 5.72
N ARG A 179 -3.98 -7.67 6.67
CA ARG A 179 -5.39 -8.05 6.74
C ARG A 179 -6.27 -6.88 7.15
N GLY A 180 -7.58 -7.05 6.98
CA GLY A 180 -8.57 -6.35 7.79
C GLY A 180 -8.90 -7.12 9.06
N MET A 181 -9.62 -6.48 9.98
CA MET A 181 -10.20 -7.09 11.16
C MET A 181 -11.66 -6.68 11.35
N ILE A 182 -12.41 -7.52 12.03
CA ILE A 182 -13.76 -7.22 12.52
C ILE A 182 -13.66 -7.02 14.03
N LEU A 183 -13.83 -5.77 14.46
CA LEU A 183 -13.99 -5.41 15.87
C LEU A 183 -15.45 -5.60 16.29
N ILE A 184 -15.65 -6.02 17.54
CA ILE A 184 -16.95 -6.06 18.19
C ILE A 184 -16.87 -5.31 19.52
N GLY A 185 -17.95 -4.66 19.93
CA GLY A 185 -17.99 -3.95 21.21
C GLY A 185 -19.33 -3.99 21.90
N GLY A 186 -19.32 -3.94 23.23
CA GLY A 186 -20.52 -3.97 24.06
C GLY A 186 -20.28 -4.69 25.38
N ASP A 187 -21.38 -4.94 26.10
CA ASP A 187 -21.38 -5.77 27.31
C ASP A 187 -21.26 -7.27 26.98
N GLU A 188 -21.12 -8.10 28.01
CA GLU A 188 -20.95 -9.55 27.85
C GLU A 188 -22.10 -10.19 27.06
N THR A 189 -23.35 -9.79 27.34
CA THR A 189 -24.55 -10.30 26.64
C THR A 189 -24.50 -9.99 25.15
N THR A 190 -24.17 -8.74 24.80
CA THR A 190 -24.06 -8.28 23.41
C THR A 190 -22.94 -9.00 22.67
N LEU A 191 -21.76 -9.09 23.29
CA LEU A 191 -20.61 -9.79 22.71
C LEU A 191 -20.91 -11.28 22.48
N MET A 192 -21.56 -11.96 23.43
CA MET A 192 -22.02 -13.34 23.24
C MET A 192 -23.05 -13.47 22.12
N GLY A 193 -23.99 -12.54 22.02
CA GLY A 193 -24.99 -12.49 20.95
C GLY A 193 -24.35 -12.40 19.56
N ILE A 194 -23.37 -11.49 19.39
CA ILE A 194 -22.63 -11.32 18.13
C ILE A 194 -21.84 -12.60 17.80
N LYS A 195 -21.09 -13.15 18.75
CA LYS A 195 -20.30 -14.38 18.56
C LYS A 195 -21.18 -15.59 18.24
N LYS A 196 -22.36 -15.68 18.85
CA LYS A 196 -23.35 -16.72 18.55
C LYS A 196 -23.86 -16.57 17.13
N ALA A 197 -24.31 -15.38 16.72
CA ALA A 197 -24.79 -15.12 15.37
C ALA A 197 -23.72 -15.40 14.30
N TRP A 198 -22.45 -15.09 14.59
CA TRP A 198 -21.30 -15.49 13.78
C TRP A 198 -21.18 -17.01 13.69
N THR A 199 -21.04 -17.70 14.83
CA THR A 199 -20.83 -19.16 14.88
C THR A 199 -21.95 -19.95 14.20
N GLU A 200 -23.20 -19.52 14.41
CA GLU A 200 -24.40 -20.11 13.81
C GLU A 200 -24.63 -19.67 12.36
N LYS A 201 -23.78 -18.79 11.81
CA LYS A 201 -23.89 -18.22 10.46
C LYS A 201 -25.26 -17.58 10.20
N ASN A 202 -25.82 -16.92 11.21
CA ASN A 202 -27.09 -16.21 11.12
C ASN A 202 -26.83 -14.74 10.75
N TRP A 203 -26.89 -14.43 9.45
CA TRP A 203 -26.62 -13.09 8.94
C TRP A 203 -27.58 -12.02 9.46
N ASP A 204 -28.87 -12.35 9.57
CA ASP A 204 -29.89 -11.40 10.00
C ASP A 204 -29.66 -11.01 11.46
N ALA A 205 -29.37 -11.98 12.33
CA ALA A 205 -29.01 -11.73 13.71
C ALA A 205 -27.68 -10.96 13.83
N PHE A 206 -26.68 -11.31 13.01
CA PHE A 206 -25.36 -10.66 13.06
C PHE A 206 -25.43 -9.19 12.62
N SER A 207 -26.10 -8.92 11.51
CA SER A 207 -26.20 -7.56 10.95
C SER A 207 -27.11 -6.63 11.76
N ALA A 208 -28.04 -7.17 12.55
CA ALA A 208 -28.90 -6.41 13.45
C ALA A 208 -28.15 -5.71 14.58
N PHE A 209 -26.92 -6.13 14.92
CA PHE A 209 -26.06 -5.44 15.89
C PHE A 209 -25.42 -4.16 15.34
N GLY A 210 -25.70 -3.80 14.09
CA GLY A 210 -25.18 -2.61 13.44
C GLY A 210 -23.71 -2.76 13.02
N ILE A 211 -23.44 -2.51 11.75
CA ILE A 211 -22.12 -2.66 11.14
C ILE A 211 -21.65 -1.31 10.60
N GLY A 212 -20.43 -0.93 10.95
CA GLY A 212 -19.77 0.25 10.41
C GLY A 212 -18.33 0.00 10.01
N GLY A 213 -17.72 1.01 9.41
CA GLY A 213 -16.32 0.94 8.99
C GLY A 213 -15.89 2.16 8.17
N GLY A 214 -14.82 1.99 7.41
CA GLY A 214 -14.28 3.03 6.52
C GLY A 214 -15.09 3.23 5.24
N LYS A 215 -14.50 3.96 4.28
CA LYS A 215 -15.06 4.09 2.93
C LYS A 215 -15.19 2.71 2.28
N MET A 216 -16.22 2.51 1.46
CA MET A 216 -16.44 1.25 0.75
C MET A 216 -15.33 0.88 -0.24
N SER A 217 -14.53 1.86 -0.67
CA SER A 217 -13.34 1.64 -1.49
C SER A 217 -12.10 1.22 -0.68
N SER A 218 -12.20 1.11 0.65
CA SER A 218 -11.08 0.74 1.50
C SER A 218 -10.93 -0.77 1.60
N ASN A 219 -9.73 -1.25 1.32
CA ASN A 219 -9.37 -2.66 1.39
C ASN A 219 -9.61 -3.27 2.77
N GLY A 220 -8.85 -2.86 3.80
CA GLY A 220 -8.97 -3.43 5.14
C GLY A 220 -10.24 -3.03 5.89
N LYS A 221 -10.84 -1.88 5.54
CA LYS A 221 -11.99 -1.31 6.27
C LYS A 221 -13.36 -1.57 5.64
N TYR A 222 -13.40 -2.26 4.50
CA TYR A 222 -14.65 -2.65 3.86
C TYR A 222 -14.52 -3.88 2.96
N ILE A 223 -13.64 -3.84 1.95
CA ILE A 223 -13.61 -4.87 0.89
C ILE A 223 -13.26 -6.24 1.46
N TYR A 224 -12.19 -6.35 2.26
CA TYR A 224 -11.78 -7.65 2.81
C TYR A 224 -12.76 -8.19 3.86
N PRO A 225 -13.26 -7.38 4.81
CA PRO A 225 -14.35 -7.81 5.69
C PRO A 225 -15.58 -8.26 4.92
N MET A 226 -15.98 -7.54 3.86
CA MET A 226 -17.13 -7.91 3.04
C MET A 226 -16.92 -9.25 2.33
N ASN A 227 -15.73 -9.50 1.80
CA ASN A 227 -15.39 -10.78 1.19
C ASN A 227 -15.43 -11.92 2.21
N LEU A 228 -14.92 -11.69 3.42
CA LEU A 228 -15.02 -12.63 4.53
C LEU A 228 -16.48 -12.91 4.90
N LEU A 229 -17.32 -11.88 5.04
CA LEU A 229 -18.75 -12.06 5.35
C LEU A 229 -19.45 -12.90 4.27
N LYS A 230 -19.23 -12.60 2.99
CA LYS A 230 -19.79 -13.36 1.87
C LYS A 230 -19.36 -14.84 1.92
N LYS A 231 -18.10 -15.12 2.25
CA LYS A 231 -17.59 -16.50 2.43
C LYS A 231 -18.23 -17.17 3.65
N HIS A 232 -18.22 -16.49 4.79
CA HIS A 232 -18.62 -17.03 6.08
C HIS A 232 -20.11 -17.38 6.15
N PHE A 233 -20.96 -16.43 5.73
CA PHE A 233 -22.43 -16.58 5.69
C PHE A 233 -22.92 -17.26 4.38
N ASN A 234 -21.99 -17.70 3.52
CA ASN A 234 -22.28 -18.38 2.26
C ASN A 234 -23.29 -17.63 1.36
N ASN A 235 -23.15 -16.30 1.28
CA ASN A 235 -24.03 -15.45 0.49
C ASN A 235 -23.21 -14.44 -0.32
N LYS A 236 -23.10 -14.66 -1.63
CA LYS A 236 -22.32 -13.78 -2.53
C LYS A 236 -22.96 -12.40 -2.76
N SER A 237 -24.28 -12.33 -2.62
CA SER A 237 -25.08 -11.12 -2.80
C SER A 237 -25.37 -10.40 -1.48
N LEU A 238 -24.71 -10.81 -0.39
CA LEU A 238 -24.81 -10.18 0.92
C LEU A 238 -24.52 -8.69 0.79
N THR A 239 -25.29 -7.87 1.49
CA THR A 239 -25.15 -6.42 1.61
C THR A 239 -25.35 -6.04 3.06
N ILE A 240 -24.67 -4.99 3.52
CA ILE A 240 -24.82 -4.51 4.90
C ILE A 240 -25.98 -3.50 4.93
N PRO A 241 -27.09 -3.78 5.62
CA PRO A 241 -28.15 -2.81 5.79
C PRO A 241 -27.64 -1.65 6.65
N ASN A 242 -27.98 -0.41 6.27
CA ASN A 242 -27.68 0.81 7.02
C ASN A 242 -26.21 0.95 7.45
N TYR A 243 -25.27 0.56 6.57
CA TYR A 243 -23.83 0.66 6.85
C TYR A 243 -23.43 2.08 7.28
N GLN A 244 -22.77 2.18 8.44
CA GLN A 244 -22.36 3.47 9.02
C GLN A 244 -20.87 3.74 8.80
N SER A 245 -20.52 5.00 8.50
CA SER A 245 -19.12 5.42 8.44
C SER A 245 -18.57 5.62 9.85
N VAL A 246 -17.92 4.60 10.40
CA VAL A 246 -17.32 4.57 11.75
C VAL A 246 -15.88 4.09 11.64
N LYS A 247 -14.90 4.88 12.11
CA LYS A 247 -13.51 4.41 12.15
C LYS A 247 -13.35 3.38 13.28
N GLY A 248 -12.52 2.35 13.10
CA GLY A 248 -12.29 1.33 14.14
C GLY A 248 -11.92 1.93 15.51
N ARG A 249 -11.04 2.94 15.53
CA ARG A 249 -10.66 3.67 16.75
C ARG A 249 -11.80 4.39 17.47
N GLU A 250 -12.92 4.63 16.78
CA GLU A 250 -14.12 5.34 17.25
C GLU A 250 -15.29 4.38 17.57
N ILE A 251 -15.06 3.06 17.55
CA ILE A 251 -16.05 2.06 18.00
C ILE A 251 -16.58 2.43 19.39
N GLY A 252 -17.90 2.40 19.56
CA GLY A 252 -18.59 2.81 20.80
C GLY A 252 -19.12 4.24 20.84
N ASN A 253 -18.64 5.12 19.95
CA ASN A 253 -19.17 6.49 19.84
C ASN A 253 -20.62 6.50 19.33
N ASN A 254 -20.93 5.59 18.40
CA ASN A 254 -22.32 5.30 18.01
C ASN A 254 -22.74 3.99 18.69
N LYS A 255 -23.68 4.09 19.64
CA LYS A 255 -24.18 2.96 20.43
C LYS A 255 -25.04 1.97 19.63
N GLU A 256 -25.45 2.32 18.43
CA GLU A 256 -26.16 1.42 17.52
C GLU A 256 -25.23 0.56 16.67
N VAL A 257 -23.90 0.82 16.71
CA VAL A 257 -22.91 0.11 15.89
C VAL A 257 -21.96 -0.67 16.79
N HIS A 258 -22.22 -1.97 16.91
CA HIS A 258 -21.42 -2.87 17.73
C HIS A 258 -20.36 -3.61 16.94
N ILE A 259 -20.43 -3.62 15.60
CA ILE A 259 -19.47 -4.30 14.72
C ILE A 259 -18.78 -3.25 13.85
N VAL A 260 -17.44 -3.19 13.89
CA VAL A 260 -16.68 -2.20 13.10
C VAL A 260 -15.53 -2.85 12.34
N PHE A 261 -15.40 -2.50 11.06
CA PHE A 261 -14.29 -2.92 10.21
C PHE A 261 -13.12 -1.95 10.30
N ASP A 262 -11.90 -2.49 10.40
CA ASP A 262 -10.68 -1.69 10.32
C ASP A 262 -9.49 -2.49 9.76
N ASP A 263 -8.38 -1.81 9.49
CA ASP A 263 -7.11 -2.49 9.20
C ASP A 263 -6.67 -3.33 10.41
N MET A 264 -6.11 -4.51 10.17
CA MET A 264 -5.70 -5.43 11.24
C MET A 264 -4.75 -4.73 12.21
N ASN A 265 -5.12 -4.76 13.49
CA ASN A 265 -4.33 -4.22 14.60
C ASN A 265 -4.04 -2.72 14.47
N SER A 266 -4.95 -1.94 13.88
CA SER A 266 -4.81 -0.48 13.75
C SER A 266 -4.55 0.26 15.07
N PHE A 267 -4.92 -0.33 16.21
CA PHE A 267 -4.56 0.15 17.55
C PHE A 267 -3.04 0.16 17.80
N ALA A 268 -2.24 -0.66 17.11
CA ALA A 268 -0.81 -0.77 17.33
C ALA A 268 -0.03 0.45 16.83
N TRP A 269 -0.54 1.16 15.82
CA TRP A 269 0.06 2.41 15.30
C TRP A 269 -0.82 3.65 15.56
N THR A 270 -1.86 3.51 16.39
CA THR A 270 -2.64 4.64 16.86
C THR A 270 -2.17 4.98 18.26
N GLN A 271 -1.58 6.16 18.49
CA GLN A 271 -1.14 6.50 19.84
C GLN A 271 -2.32 6.84 20.76
N ASN A 272 -2.31 6.31 21.98
CA ASN A 272 -3.24 6.64 23.04
C ASN A 272 -2.92 7.99 23.70
N LYS A 273 -3.24 9.09 23.00
CA LYS A 273 -3.06 10.46 23.49
C LYS A 273 -4.34 11.10 24.06
N ASN A 274 -5.52 10.69 23.59
CA ASN A 274 -6.79 11.27 24.01
C ASN A 274 -7.31 10.59 25.28
N LYS A 275 -7.30 11.31 26.41
CA LYS A 275 -7.80 10.80 27.70
C LYS A 275 -9.27 11.10 27.96
N THR A 276 -9.87 12.05 27.24
CA THR A 276 -11.28 12.45 27.42
C THR A 276 -12.24 11.53 26.66
N THR A 277 -11.83 11.09 25.47
CA THR A 277 -12.56 10.11 24.67
C THR A 277 -11.54 9.09 24.16
N PRO A 278 -11.14 8.13 25.01
CA PRO A 278 -10.14 7.14 24.64
C PRO A 278 -10.62 6.34 23.44
N TYR A 279 -9.71 6.13 22.48
CA TYR A 279 -9.98 5.27 21.34
C TYR A 279 -10.19 3.82 21.77
N TYR A 280 -10.82 3.03 20.90
CA TYR A 280 -11.07 1.59 21.10
C TYR A 280 -11.69 1.28 22.48
N THR A 281 -12.60 2.14 22.93
CA THR A 281 -13.33 1.99 24.19
C THR A 281 -14.81 2.11 23.87
N PHE A 282 -15.60 1.07 24.17
CA PHE A 282 -17.00 1.04 23.74
C PHE A 282 -17.86 2.04 24.52
N ASP A 283 -17.74 2.06 25.85
CA ASP A 283 -18.34 3.09 26.70
C ASP A 283 -17.42 3.44 27.86
N VAL A 284 -17.04 4.71 27.93
CA VAL A 284 -16.15 5.22 28.99
C VAL A 284 -16.80 5.19 30.37
N SER A 285 -18.13 5.24 30.44
CA SER A 285 -18.91 5.25 31.67
C SER A 285 -19.21 3.85 32.21
N LYS A 286 -18.96 2.81 31.41
CA LYS A 286 -19.25 1.41 31.73
C LYS A 286 -18.01 0.54 31.54
N PRO A 287 -17.15 0.42 32.57
CA PRO A 287 -15.89 -0.33 32.49
C PRO A 287 -16.04 -1.81 32.10
N GLU A 288 -17.22 -2.39 32.29
CA GLU A 288 -17.57 -3.75 31.89
C GLU A 288 -17.78 -3.92 30.38
N GLU A 289 -18.09 -2.85 29.66
CA GLU A 289 -18.20 -2.86 28.21
C GLU A 289 -16.80 -2.77 27.59
N LYS A 290 -16.51 -3.65 26.62
CA LYS A 290 -15.17 -3.75 26.02
C LYS A 290 -15.24 -3.88 24.52
N VAL A 291 -14.07 -3.73 23.90
CA VAL A 291 -13.84 -3.98 22.47
C VAL A 291 -13.02 -5.24 22.33
N GLU A 292 -13.43 -6.13 21.43
CA GLU A 292 -12.72 -7.37 21.10
C GLU A 292 -12.53 -7.48 19.59
N ILE A 293 -11.52 -8.27 19.21
CA ILE A 293 -11.33 -8.66 17.81
C ILE A 293 -12.07 -9.98 17.60
N LEU A 294 -13.12 -9.95 16.78
CA LEU A 294 -13.90 -11.15 16.46
C LEU A 294 -13.16 -12.06 15.49
N TYR A 295 -12.65 -11.50 14.40
CA TYR A 295 -12.08 -12.29 13.31
C TYR A 295 -11.15 -11.44 12.40
N PHE A 296 -10.16 -12.09 11.79
CA PHE A 296 -9.31 -11.48 10.76
C PHE A 296 -9.71 -11.91 9.35
N THR A 297 -9.49 -11.04 8.36
CA THR A 297 -9.80 -11.36 6.96
C THR A 297 -8.75 -12.26 6.33
N ASP A 298 -9.03 -12.73 5.11
CA ASP A 298 -7.98 -13.24 4.23
C ASP A 298 -6.85 -12.21 4.05
N PRO A 299 -5.61 -12.67 3.82
CA PRO A 299 -4.47 -11.80 3.67
C PRO A 299 -4.47 -11.19 2.28
N ALA A 300 -4.04 -9.94 2.19
CA ALA A 300 -3.67 -9.31 0.93
C ALA A 300 -2.20 -8.97 0.96
N LEU A 301 -1.54 -9.00 -0.19
CA LEU A 301 -0.16 -8.56 -0.28
C LEU A 301 -0.06 -7.09 0.13
N TYR A 302 1.01 -6.77 0.84
CA TYR A 302 1.41 -5.38 1.05
C TYR A 302 1.75 -4.73 -0.29
N ASP A 303 2.02 -3.43 -0.27
CA ASP A 303 2.24 -2.66 -1.49
C ASP A 303 3.33 -3.26 -2.40
N ILE A 304 3.14 -3.09 -3.69
CA ILE A 304 4.02 -3.62 -4.72
C ILE A 304 4.58 -2.46 -5.54
N GLY A 305 5.90 -2.45 -5.70
CA GLY A 305 6.60 -1.60 -6.64
C GLY A 305 6.37 -2.09 -8.06
N ILE A 306 5.63 -1.30 -8.84
CA ILE A 306 5.38 -1.51 -10.25
C ILE A 306 6.22 -0.56 -11.09
N PHE A 307 6.80 -1.10 -12.16
CA PHE A 307 7.63 -0.35 -13.09
C PHE A 307 6.90 -0.12 -14.39
N ASN A 308 7.25 0.96 -15.08
CA ASN A 308 6.83 1.13 -16.46
C ASN A 308 7.57 0.12 -17.37
N ASN A 309 6.85 -0.58 -18.24
CA ASN A 309 7.42 -1.61 -19.12
C ASN A 309 8.39 -1.07 -20.19
N ARG A 310 8.46 0.25 -20.41
CA ARG A 310 9.43 0.91 -21.28
C ARG A 310 10.86 0.85 -20.75
N LEU A 311 11.01 0.67 -19.44
CA LEU A 311 12.32 0.58 -18.82
C LEU A 311 12.99 -0.74 -19.19
N PRO A 312 14.26 -0.69 -19.65
CA PRO A 312 15.04 -1.91 -19.87
C PRO A 312 15.13 -2.76 -18.59
N SER A 313 15.14 -4.08 -18.75
CA SER A 313 15.14 -5.02 -17.62
C SER A 313 16.38 -4.90 -16.73
N ASP A 314 17.54 -4.54 -17.29
CA ASP A 314 18.77 -4.25 -16.53
C ASP A 314 18.57 -3.07 -15.57
N ILE A 315 17.88 -2.01 -16.01
CA ILE A 315 17.55 -0.85 -15.17
C ILE A 315 16.53 -1.20 -14.09
N ILE A 316 15.47 -1.94 -14.45
CA ILE A 316 14.46 -2.41 -13.48
C ILE A 316 15.12 -3.26 -12.39
N ASN A 317 15.99 -4.20 -12.76
CA ASN A 317 16.70 -5.06 -11.82
C ASN A 317 17.66 -4.27 -10.95
N ALA A 318 18.48 -3.38 -11.55
CA ALA A 318 19.41 -2.55 -10.80
C ALA A 318 18.70 -1.65 -9.78
N LEU A 319 17.57 -1.02 -10.15
CA LEU A 319 16.78 -0.21 -9.22
C LEU A 319 16.17 -1.07 -8.10
N SER A 320 15.61 -2.23 -8.46
CA SER A 320 15.01 -3.15 -7.50
C SER A 320 16.02 -3.67 -6.47
N GLU A 321 17.17 -4.15 -6.94
CA GLU A 321 18.25 -4.64 -6.08
C GLU A 321 18.82 -3.54 -5.19
N SER A 322 18.95 -2.31 -5.72
CA SER A 322 19.44 -1.17 -4.95
C SER A 322 18.50 -0.80 -3.79
N ILE A 323 17.17 -0.81 -4.01
CA ILE A 323 16.18 -0.58 -2.95
C ILE A 323 16.26 -1.67 -1.87
N VAL A 324 16.34 -2.94 -2.29
CA VAL A 324 16.49 -4.08 -1.38
C VAL A 324 17.78 -3.97 -0.56
N GLU A 325 18.89 -3.59 -1.19
CA GLU A 325 20.19 -3.45 -0.54
C GLU A 325 20.22 -2.30 0.47
N LEU A 326 19.65 -1.14 0.12
CA LEU A 326 19.52 -0.01 1.05
C LEU A 326 18.73 -0.42 2.30
N ALA A 327 17.60 -1.10 2.14
CA ALA A 327 16.80 -1.54 3.28
C ALA A 327 17.55 -2.56 4.15
N LYS A 328 18.21 -3.55 3.55
CA LYS A 328 18.99 -4.56 4.28
C LYS A 328 20.14 -3.96 5.09
N ASN A 329 20.73 -2.87 4.60
CA ASN A 329 21.84 -2.19 5.25
C ASN A 329 21.41 -1.08 6.22
N ASN A 330 20.11 -0.94 6.51
CA ASN A 330 19.53 0.18 7.29
C ASN A 330 19.86 1.56 6.68
N GLU A 331 19.97 1.64 5.36
CA GLU A 331 20.25 2.84 4.59
C GLU A 331 19.01 3.40 3.88
N ASP A 332 17.85 2.78 4.04
CA ASP A 332 16.54 3.29 3.61
C ASP A 332 15.86 4.09 4.75
N PRO A 333 15.94 5.43 4.74
CA PRO A 333 15.23 6.25 5.71
C PRO A 333 13.77 6.52 5.31
N TYR A 334 13.34 6.18 4.09
CA TYR A 334 12.00 6.46 3.58
C TYR A 334 11.02 5.34 3.92
N GLY A 335 11.35 4.09 3.59
CA GLY A 335 10.44 2.96 3.76
C GLY A 335 9.78 2.89 5.14
N PRO A 336 10.53 2.97 6.25
CA PRO A 336 9.98 2.89 7.60
C PRO A 336 8.93 3.95 7.93
N THR A 337 8.99 5.15 7.32
CA THR A 337 8.01 6.22 7.58
C THR A 337 6.63 5.88 7.02
N VAL A 338 6.57 5.03 5.98
CA VAL A 338 5.33 4.58 5.34
C VAL A 338 4.99 3.11 5.65
N GLY A 339 5.71 2.49 6.60
CA GLY A 339 5.49 1.10 7.02
C GLY A 339 6.20 0.02 6.19
N TYR A 340 7.08 0.40 5.26
CA TYR A 340 7.94 -0.53 4.52
C TYR A 340 9.22 -0.79 5.32
N ASN A 341 9.26 -1.91 6.04
CA ASN A 341 10.41 -2.30 6.86
C ASN A 341 11.41 -3.18 6.09
N GLY A 342 11.13 -3.49 4.83
CA GLY A 342 12.03 -4.17 3.93
C GLY A 342 11.42 -4.36 2.55
N TYR A 343 12.19 -4.95 1.65
CA TYR A 343 11.76 -5.24 0.29
C TYR A 343 12.35 -6.57 -0.17
N ARG A 344 11.69 -7.21 -1.12
CA ARG A 344 12.25 -8.33 -1.87
C ARG A 344 11.89 -8.20 -3.35
N VAL A 345 12.74 -8.75 -4.20
CA VAL A 345 12.45 -8.86 -5.63
C VAL A 345 11.37 -9.93 -5.85
N ILE A 346 10.41 -9.61 -6.72
CA ILE A 346 9.43 -10.56 -7.27
C ILE A 346 10.10 -11.24 -8.46
N ASN A 347 10.18 -12.57 -8.41
CA ASN A 347 10.79 -13.38 -9.46
C ASN A 347 9.75 -13.82 -10.48
N ASP A 348 8.57 -14.21 -10.03
CA ASP A 348 7.42 -14.54 -10.88
C ASP A 348 6.13 -13.88 -10.36
N ALA A 349 5.70 -12.83 -11.04
CA ALA A 349 4.48 -12.11 -10.70
C ALA A 349 3.22 -12.98 -10.82
N ASN A 350 3.22 -14.03 -11.67
CA ASN A 350 2.06 -14.92 -11.77
C ASN A 350 1.85 -15.68 -10.48
N THR A 351 2.88 -16.29 -9.93
CA THR A 351 2.77 -17.10 -8.71
C THR A 351 2.75 -16.23 -7.46
N GLU A 352 3.58 -15.19 -7.41
CA GLU A 352 3.80 -14.42 -6.19
C GLU A 352 2.79 -13.29 -5.99
N VAL A 353 2.17 -12.80 -7.06
CA VAL A 353 1.19 -11.69 -7.02
C VAL A 353 -0.19 -12.17 -7.43
N TYR A 354 -0.37 -12.57 -8.70
CA TYR A 354 -1.70 -12.77 -9.27
C TYR A 354 -2.41 -13.99 -8.65
N GLN A 355 -1.75 -15.13 -8.53
CA GLN A 355 -2.34 -16.30 -7.87
C GLN A 355 -2.68 -16.04 -6.39
N PHE A 356 -1.85 -15.22 -5.70
CA PHE A 356 -2.14 -14.83 -4.32
C PHE A 356 -3.40 -13.97 -4.24
N GLN A 357 -3.53 -12.96 -5.11
CA GLN A 357 -4.70 -12.09 -5.20
C GLN A 357 -5.98 -12.86 -5.52
N ASP A 358 -5.91 -13.81 -6.45
CA ASP A 358 -7.04 -14.66 -6.84
C ASP A 358 -7.52 -15.50 -5.65
N LYS A 359 -6.59 -16.08 -4.89
CA LYS A 359 -6.91 -16.86 -3.68
C LYS A 359 -7.52 -15.99 -2.58
N ALA A 360 -6.98 -14.79 -2.41
CA ALA A 360 -7.46 -13.81 -1.42
C ALA A 360 -8.75 -13.10 -1.84
N LYS A 361 -9.18 -13.24 -3.11
CA LYS A 361 -10.31 -12.51 -3.72
C LYS A 361 -10.19 -10.99 -3.55
N VAL A 362 -8.99 -10.48 -3.75
CA VAL A 362 -8.66 -9.06 -3.53
C VAL A 362 -9.11 -8.16 -4.70
N ASN A 363 -9.47 -8.76 -5.85
CA ASN A 363 -9.88 -8.07 -7.09
C ASN A 363 -11.28 -8.45 -7.56
#